data_AF-A0A8T3YE88-F1
#
_entry.id   AF-A0A8T3YE88-F1
#
_cell.length_a   1.000
_cell.length_b   1.000
_cell.length_c   1.000
_cell.angle_alpha   90.00
_cell.angle_beta   90.00
_cell.angle_gamma   90.00
#
_symmetry.space_group_name_H-M   'P 1'
#
loop_
_entity.id
_entity.type
_entity.pdbx_description
1 polymer ?
#
loop_
_entity_poly.entity_id
_entity_poly.type
_entity_poly.pdbx_seq_one_letter_code
_entity_poly.pdbx_strand_id
1 'polypeptide(L)'
;MDPELKFQRISILVFALLGIVIGYLSLYFSRFWYALGLALVVAIILGAVTKKLGKADKKTLGPNLAVFFLIWLLSWVLFFNLLPLPGKLF
;
A
#
# COMPACT_ATOMS: atom_id res chain seq x y z
N MET A 1 -6.12 -17.27 -22.18
CA MET A 1 -6.19 -16.40 -20.98
C MET A 1 -5.28 -15.22 -21.24
N ASP A 2 -5.85 -14.04 -21.48
CA ASP A 2 -5.11 -12.88 -21.99
C ASP A 2 -3.96 -12.45 -21.07
N PRO A 3 -2.76 -12.17 -21.63
CA PRO A 3 -1.58 -11.81 -20.85
C PRO A 3 -1.77 -10.51 -20.05
N GLU A 4 -2.64 -9.62 -20.53
CA GLU A 4 -2.99 -8.37 -19.87
C GLU A 4 -3.75 -8.61 -18.55
N LEU A 5 -4.66 -9.58 -18.53
CA LEU A 5 -5.47 -9.94 -17.37
C LEU A 5 -4.63 -10.63 -16.28
N LYS A 6 -3.63 -11.43 -16.69
CA LYS A 6 -2.63 -12.00 -15.76
C LYS A 6 -1.77 -10.90 -15.13
N PHE A 7 -1.30 -9.94 -15.93
CA PHE A 7 -0.50 -8.82 -15.43
C PHE A 7 -1.29 -7.95 -14.46
N GLN A 8 -2.56 -7.66 -14.75
CA GLN A 8 -3.43 -6.89 -13.86
C GLN A 8 -3.59 -7.58 -12.50
N ARG A 9 -3.92 -8.88 -12.48
CA ARG A 9 -4.06 -9.64 -11.22
C ARG A 9 -2.78 -9.66 -10.40
N ILE A 10 -1.64 -9.91 -11.04
CA ILE A 10 -0.33 -9.91 -10.37
C ILE A 10 -0.03 -8.52 -9.82
N SER A 11 -0.31 -7.46 -10.58
CA SER A 11 -0.08 -6.08 -10.12
C SER A 11 -0.94 -5.73 -8.91
N ILE A 12 -2.23 -6.10 -8.89
CA ILE A 12 -3.12 -5.89 -7.75
C ILE A 12 -2.58 -6.62 -6.50
N LEU A 13 -2.16 -7.88 -6.65
CA LEU A 13 -1.56 -8.66 -5.57
C LEU A 13 -0.29 -8.01 -5.00
N VAL A 14 0.59 -7.49 -5.86
CA VAL A 14 1.81 -6.80 -5.42
C VAL A 14 1.47 -5.52 -4.65
N PHE A 15 0.53 -4.71 -5.16
CA PHE A 15 0.08 -3.50 -4.47
C PHE A 15 -0.61 -3.82 -3.14
N ALA A 16 -1.38 -4.90 -3.08
CA ALA A 16 -1.99 -5.41 -1.85
C ALA A 16 -0.94 -5.80 -0.80
N LEU A 17 0.03 -6.62 -1.19
CA LEU A 17 1.13 -7.04 -0.30
C LEU A 17 1.91 -5.84 0.22
N LEU A 18 2.22 -4.87 -0.65
CA LEU A 18 2.88 -3.64 -0.24
C LEU A 18 2.02 -2.83 0.74
N GLY A 19 0.70 -2.74 0.52
CA GLY A 19 -0.22 -2.09 1.45
C GLY A 19 -0.15 -2.69 2.86
N ILE A 20 -0.11 -4.02 2.97
CA ILE A 20 0.03 -4.73 4.25
C ILE A 20 1.36 -4.41 4.92
N VAL A 21 2.47 -4.53 4.18
CA VAL A 21 3.83 -4.27 4.70
C VAL A 21 3.96 -2.84 5.18
N ILE A 22 3.50 -1.85 4.40
CA ILE A 22 3.53 -0.45 4.80
C ILE A 22 2.57 -0.19 5.96
N GLY A 23 1.42 -0.87 6.02
CA GLY A 23 0.49 -0.78 7.15
C GLY A 23 1.12 -1.25 8.46
N TYR A 24 1.91 -2.33 8.42
CA TYR A 24 2.69 -2.80 9.56
C TYR A 24 3.82 -1.82 9.93
N LEU A 25 4.60 -1.34 8.94
CA LEU A 25 5.65 -0.34 9.19
C LEU A 25 5.09 0.98 9.73
N SER A 26 3.84 1.29 9.39
CA SER A 26 3.15 2.47 9.87
C SER A 26 2.85 2.43 11.38
N LEU A 27 2.93 1.26 12.03
CA LEU A 27 2.78 1.12 13.50
C LEU A 27 3.94 1.72 14.29
N TYR A 28 5.13 1.82 13.68
CA TYR A 28 6.28 2.48 14.31
C TYR A 28 6.07 3.99 14.45
N PHE A 29 5.03 4.54 13.82
CA PHE A 29 4.65 5.93 13.93
C PHE A 29 3.42 6.07 14.83
N SER A 30 3.62 6.68 16.00
CA SER A 30 2.54 6.93 16.96
C SER A 30 1.47 7.92 16.45
N ARG A 31 1.81 8.75 15.47
CA ARG A 31 0.87 9.71 14.86
C ARG A 31 0.44 9.25 13.47
N PHE A 32 -0.87 9.20 13.27
CA PHE A 32 -1.50 8.88 11.98
C PHE A 32 -0.92 9.69 10.81
N TRP A 33 -0.63 10.98 11.00
CA TRP A 33 -0.08 11.85 9.96
C TRP A 33 1.27 11.38 9.41
N TYR A 34 2.13 10.80 10.24
CA TYR A 34 3.41 10.25 9.79
C TYR A 34 3.23 8.93 9.04
N ALA A 35 2.30 8.08 9.50
CA ALA A 35 1.90 6.87 8.78
C ALA A 35 1.30 7.18 7.40
N LEU A 36 0.41 8.17 7.33
CA LEU A 36 -0.18 8.66 6.09
C LEU A 36 0.90 9.25 5.17
N GLY A 37 1.85 10.01 5.72
CA GLY A 37 3.01 10.52 4.98
C GLY A 37 3.84 9.42 4.34
N LEU A 38 4.14 8.34 5.08
CA LEU A 38 4.85 7.17 4.56
C LEU A 38 4.07 6.51 3.41
N ALA A 39 2.77 6.28 3.58
CA ALA A 39 1.92 5.68 2.57
C ALA A 39 1.87 6.51 1.28
N LEU A 40 1.77 7.85 1.40
CA LEU A 40 1.81 8.77 0.28
C LEU A 40 3.15 8.74 -0.46
N VAL A 41 4.28 8.74 0.27
CA VAL A 41 5.61 8.65 -0.34
C VAL A 41 5.75 7.34 -1.12
N VAL A 42 5.32 6.21 -0.54
CA VAL A 42 5.37 4.90 -1.21
C VAL A 42 4.47 4.89 -2.44
N ALA A 43 3.26 5.47 -2.37
CA ALA A 43 2.36 5.59 -3.51
C ALA A 43 2.97 6.40 -4.67
N ILE A 44 3.65 7.52 -4.36
CA ILE A 44 4.37 8.34 -5.36
C ILE A 44 5.49 7.53 -6.01
N ILE A 45 6.29 6.81 -5.21
CA ILE A 45 7.38 5.95 -5.71
C ILE A 45 6.80 4.85 -6.61
N LEU A 46 5.73 4.18 -6.21
CA LEU A 46 5.06 3.15 -7.00
C LEU A 46 4.54 3.70 -8.33
N GLY A 47 3.92 4.88 -8.31
CA GLY A 47 3.48 5.56 -9.53
C GLY A 47 4.65 5.92 -10.46
N ALA A 48 5.78 6.37 -9.90
CA ALA A 48 6.98 6.68 -10.69
C ALA A 48 7.62 5.43 -11.29
N VAL A 49 7.76 4.35 -10.51
CA VAL A 49 8.37 3.08 -10.94
C VAL A 49 7.55 2.42 -12.04
N THR A 50 6.24 2.31 -11.86
CA THR A 50 5.33 1.76 -12.88
C THR A 50 5.30 2.57 -14.16
N LYS A 51 5.39 3.92 -14.06
CA LYS A 51 5.52 4.81 -15.22
C LYS A 51 6.83 4.56 -15.97
N LYS A 52 7.94 4.39 -15.24
CA LYS A 52 9.26 4.10 -15.81
C LYS A 52 9.32 2.73 -16.50
N LEU A 53 8.54 1.76 -16.03
CA LEU A 53 8.44 0.43 -16.64
C LEU A 53 7.59 0.40 -17.92
N GLY A 54 7.02 1.53 -18.36
CA GLY A 54 6.18 1.58 -19.56
C GLY A 54 4.86 0.81 -19.44
N LYS A 55 4.50 0.36 -18.24
CA LYS A 55 3.29 -0.43 -17.95
C LYS A 55 2.20 0.36 -17.22
N ALA A 56 2.43 1.65 -16.98
CA ALA A 56 1.47 2.54 -16.36
C ALA A 56 0.49 3.09 -17.40
N ASP A 57 -0.41 2.25 -17.87
CA ASP A 57 -1.62 2.79 -18.46
C ASP A 57 -2.47 3.39 -17.33
N LYS A 58 -2.99 4.61 -17.50
CA LYS A 58 -3.76 5.32 -16.44
C LYS A 58 -4.92 4.47 -15.93
N LYS A 59 -5.46 3.60 -16.80
CA LYS A 59 -6.55 2.67 -16.51
C LYS A 59 -6.18 1.56 -15.51
N THR A 60 -4.90 1.22 -15.37
CA THR A 60 -4.44 0.16 -14.47
C THR A 60 -3.81 0.73 -13.20
N LEU A 61 -3.15 1.90 -13.30
CA LEU A 61 -2.48 2.51 -12.15
C LEU A 61 -3.45 3.03 -11.08
N GLY A 62 -4.54 3.69 -11.50
CA GLY A 62 -5.53 4.25 -10.59
C GLY A 62 -6.17 3.20 -9.67
N PRO A 63 -6.73 2.11 -10.23
CA PRO A 63 -7.28 1.02 -9.44
C PRO A 63 -6.25 0.37 -8.50
N ASN A 64 -5.02 0.14 -8.97
CA ASN A 64 -3.97 -0.47 -8.16
C ASN A 64 -3.56 0.40 -6.96
N LEU A 65 -3.44 1.72 -7.16
CA LEU A 65 -3.18 2.67 -6.08
C LEU A 65 -4.33 2.74 -5.08
N ALA A 66 -5.57 2.70 -5.54
CA ALA A 66 -6.74 2.66 -4.67
C ALA A 66 -6.76 1.38 -3.81
N VAL A 67 -6.44 0.22 -4.41
CA VAL A 67 -6.31 -1.05 -3.69
C VAL A 67 -5.18 -0.96 -2.65
N PHE A 68 -4.03 -0.40 -3.01
CA PHE A 68 -2.93 -0.18 -2.07
C PHE A 68 -3.38 0.67 -0.87
N PHE A 69 -4.03 1.81 -1.11
CA PHE A 69 -4.49 2.69 -0.03
C PHE A 69 -5.56 2.03 0.84
N LEU A 70 -6.51 1.31 0.23
CA LEU A 70 -7.55 0.60 0.96
C LEU A 70 -6.93 -0.48 1.86
N ILE A 71 -6.04 -1.30 1.32
CA ILE A 71 -5.38 -2.37 2.06
C ILE A 71 -4.42 -1.82 3.10
N TRP A 72 -3.70 -0.74 2.79
CA TRP A 72 -2.87 -0.03 3.76
C TRP A 72 -3.71 0.47 4.94
N LEU A 73 -4.83 1.13 4.68
CA LEU A 73 -5.70 1.68 5.72
C LEU A 73 -6.29 0.56 6.58
N LEU A 74 -6.80 -0.50 5.95
CA LEU A 74 -7.33 -1.68 6.66
C LEU A 74 -6.25 -2.35 7.50
N SER A 75 -5.07 -2.57 6.93
CA SER A 75 -3.94 -3.20 7.64
C SER A 75 -3.49 -2.33 8.80
N TRP A 76 -3.37 -1.02 8.61
CA TRP A 76 -2.99 -0.09 9.65
C TRP A 76 -4.01 -0.08 10.79
N VAL A 77 -5.31 0.02 10.50
CA VAL A 77 -6.38 -0.02 11.52
C VAL A 77 -6.37 -1.36 12.25
N LEU A 78 -6.29 -2.47 11.53
CA LEU A 78 -6.25 -3.81 12.13
C LEU A 78 -5.04 -3.96 13.04
N PHE A 79 -3.85 -3.63 12.57
CA PHE A 79 -2.63 -3.76 13.34
C PHE A 79 -2.58 -2.78 14.53
N PHE A 80 -3.09 -1.56 14.38
CA PHE A 80 -3.11 -0.57 15.46
C PHE A 80 -4.05 -0.99 16.60
N ASN A 81 -5.12 -1.73 16.28
CA ASN A 81 -6.07 -2.25 17.27
C ASN A 81 -5.67 -3.63 17.84
N LEU A 82 -5.03 -4.49 17.04
CA LEU A 82 -4.76 -5.89 17.40
C LEU A 82 -3.36 -6.14 17.95
N LEU A 83 -2.36 -5.35 17.56
CA LEU A 83 -0.98 -5.56 18.01
C LEU A 83 -0.67 -4.64 19.20
N PRO A 84 -0.05 -5.16 20.28
CA PRO A 84 0.51 -4.32 21.32
C PRO A 84 1.62 -3.47 20.69
N LEU A 85 1.36 -2.17 20.53
CA LEU A 85 2.33 -1.24 20.01
C LEU A 85 3.55 -1.22 20.95
N PRO A 86 4.79 -1.36 20.45
CA PRO A 86 5.99 -1.16 21.26
C PRO A 86 6.00 0.31 21.71
N GLY A 87 5.50 0.57 22.93
CA GLY A 87 5.28 1.91 23.48
C GLY A 87 3.94 2.13 24.18
N LYS A 88 2.95 1.22 24.05
CA LYS A 88 1.76 1.18 24.92
C LYS A 88 1.96 0.14 26.03
N LEU A 89 2.84 0.44 26.98
CA LEU A 89 2.83 -0.21 28.30
C LEU A 89 2.03 0.70 29.23
N PHE A 90 0.78 0.31 29.49
CA PHE A 90 -0.15 0.87 30.47
C PHE A 90 -0.60 2.33 30.26
#